data_AF-A0A4Y2JJ74-F1
#
_entry.id   AF-A0A4Y2JJ74-F1
#
_cell.length_a   1.000
_cell.length_b   1.000
_cell.length_c   1.000
_cell.angle_alpha   90.00
_cell.angle_beta   90.00
_cell.angle_gamma   90.00
#
_symmetry.space_group_name_H-M   'P 1'
#
loop_
_entity.id
_entity.type
_entity.pdbx_description
1 polymer ?
#
loop_
_entity_poly.entity_id
_entity_poly.type
_entity_poly.pdbx_seq_one_letter_code
_entity_poly.pdbx_strand_id
1 'polypeptide(L)' 'MHERDQRRLTRIIKCDRRATLPQIAADFNAGPSTSVSVRTIQRNIVDMGLRSRRPTPVPLMTARYYAGVPVFWLFSV' A
#
# COMPACT_ATOMS: atom_id res chain seq x y z
N MET A 1 -2.48 -12.89 2.14
CA MET A 1 -1.10 -12.85 2.70
C MET A 1 -1.13 -11.83 3.82
N HIS A 2 -0.66 -12.18 5.04
CA HIS A 2 -0.79 -11.28 6.19
C HIS A 2 0.16 -10.07 6.07
N GLU A 3 -0.12 -9.00 6.80
CA GLU A 3 0.72 -7.78 6.76
C GLU A 3 2.16 -8.06 7.23
N ARG A 4 2.34 -8.98 8.18
CA ARG A 4 3.67 -9.45 8.63
C ARG A 4 4.45 -10.14 7.51
N ASP A 5 3.76 -10.99 6.74
CA ASP A 5 4.33 -11.68 5.58
C ASP A 5 4.69 -10.69 4.47
N GLN A 6 3.84 -9.69 4.22
CA GLN A 6 4.13 -8.60 3.30
C GLN A 6 5.40 -7.84 3.71
N ARG A 7 5.49 -7.40 4.97
CA ARG A 7 6.67 -6.70 5.49
C ARG A 7 7.95 -7.53 5.41
N ARG A 8 7.85 -8.86 5.57
CA ARG A 8 8.98 -9.78 5.42
C ARG A 8 9.37 -9.92 3.95
N LEU A 9 8.40 -10.07 3.05
CA LEU A 9 8.62 -10.13 1.61
C LEU A 9 9.27 -8.85 1.09
N THR A 10 8.81 -7.67 1.53
CA THR A 10 9.43 -6.38 1.17
C THR A 10 10.87 -6.28 1.64
N ARG A 11 11.20 -6.81 2.83
CA ARG A 11 12.59 -6.85 3.32
C ARG A 11 13.49 -7.72 2.45
N ILE A 12 13.03 -8.92 2.06
CA ILE A 12 13.79 -9.83 1.18
C ILE A 12 14.07 -9.16 -0.17
N ILE A 13 13.06 -8.55 -0.79
CA ILE A 13 13.20 -7.86 -2.09
C ILE A 13 14.13 -6.64 -1.98
N LYS A 14 14.11 -5.94 -0.84
CA LYS A 14 14.95 -4.76 -0.61
C LYS A 14 16.41 -5.14 -0.36
N CYS A 15 16.67 -6.25 0.33
CA CYS A 15 18.02 -6.79 0.51
C CYS A 15 18.57 -7.38 -0.79
N ASP A 16 17.78 -8.23 -1.46
CA ASP A 16 18.19 -8.94 -2.67
C ASP A 16 17.42 -8.45 -3.89
N ARG A 17 17.77 -7.24 -4.34
CA ARG A 17 17.18 -6.61 -5.54
C ARG A 17 17.36 -7.44 -6.81
N ARG A 18 18.33 -8.37 -6.84
CA ARG A 18 18.65 -9.24 -7.97
C ARG A 18 18.09 -10.67 -7.84
N ALA A 19 17.40 -11.00 -6.74
CA ALA A 19 16.89 -12.35 -6.54
C ALA A 19 15.77 -12.70 -7.54
N THR A 20 15.79 -13.94 -7.99
CA THR A 20 14.76 -14.48 -8.90
C THR A 20 13.55 -14.95 -8.09
N LEU A 21 12.35 -14.95 -8.67
CA LEU A 21 11.10 -15.37 -7.99
C LEU A 21 11.21 -16.71 -7.22
N PRO A 22 11.85 -17.78 -7.74
CA PRO A 22 12.01 -19.04 -7.01
C PRO A 22 12.91 -18.92 -5.77
N GLN A 23 13.95 -18.07 -5.84
CA GLN A 23 14.86 -17.82 -4.71
C GLN A 23 14.14 -17.04 -3.61
N ILE A 24 13.40 -16.00 -3.98
CA ILE A 24 12.56 -15.24 -3.03
C ILE A 24 11.55 -16.17 -2.35
N ALA A 25 10.96 -17.10 -3.10
CA ALA A 25 10.03 -18.08 -2.54
C ALA A 25 10.73 -19.08 -1.60
N ALA A 26 11.92 -19.57 -1.95
CA ALA A 26 12.71 -20.44 -1.08
C ALA A 26 13.08 -19.74 0.23
N ASP A 27 13.59 -18.51 0.17
CA ASP A 27 13.98 -17.72 1.36
C ASP A 27 12.78 -17.32 2.22
N PHE A 28 11.67 -17.02 1.57
CA PHE A 28 10.42 -16.73 2.27
C PHE A 28 9.90 -17.97 2.99
N ASN A 29 9.92 -19.14 2.34
CA ASN A 29 9.45 -20.40 2.91
C ASN A 29 10.45 -21.03 3.90
N ALA A 30 11.71 -20.60 3.92
CA ALA A 30 12.70 -21.00 4.92
C ALA A 30 12.45 -20.40 6.32
N GLY A 31 11.51 -19.45 6.45
CA GLY A 31 11.10 -18.91 7.74
C GLY A 31 9.88 -19.61 8.34
N PRO A 32 9.54 -19.32 9.61
CA PRO A 32 8.41 -19.95 10.31
C PRO A 32 7.02 -19.50 9.83
N SER A 33 6.94 -18.73 8.75
CA SER A 33 5.68 -18.30 8.14
C SER A 33 4.98 -19.48 7.45
N THR A 34 3.68 -19.33 7.21
CA THR A 34 2.93 -20.23 6.31
C THR A 34 3.65 -20.35 4.98
N SER A 35 3.79 -21.57 4.46
CA SER A 35 4.30 -21.82 3.12
C SER A 35 3.44 -21.08 2.09
N VAL A 36 4.05 -20.18 1.32
CA VAL A 36 3.37 -19.40 0.29
C VAL A 36 3.85 -19.86 -1.07
N SER A 37 2.91 -20.12 -1.97
CA SER A 37 3.21 -20.51 -3.34
C SER A 37 3.86 -19.37 -4.12
N VAL A 38 4.72 -19.73 -5.08
CA VAL A 38 5.40 -18.77 -5.99
C VAL A 38 4.38 -17.85 -6.68
N ARG A 39 3.23 -18.38 -7.09
CA ARG A 39 2.14 -17.61 -7.73
C ARG A 39 1.60 -16.51 -6.82
N THR A 40 1.51 -16.77 -5.52
CA THR A 40 1.03 -15.79 -4.53
C THR A 40 2.08 -14.71 -4.28
N ILE A 41 3.36 -15.10 -4.18
CA ILE A 41 4.49 -14.17 -4.07
C ILE A 41 4.56 -13.26 -5.30
N GLN A 42 4.44 -13.80 -6.51
CA GLN A 42 4.45 -13.04 -7.75
C GLN A 42 3.33 -11.99 -7.79
N ARG A 43 2.09 -12.39 -7.45
CA ARG A 43 0.95 -11.47 -7.37
C ARG A 43 1.21 -10.34 -6.37
N ASN A 44 1.77 -10.66 -5.20
CA ASN A 44 2.08 -9.67 -4.18
C ASN A 44 3.21 -8.72 -4.60
N ILE A 45 4.23 -9.21 -5.31
CA ILE A 45 5.30 -8.35 -5.84
C ILE A 45 4.74 -7.34 -6.85
N VAL A 46 3.88 -7.79 -7.77
CA VAL A 46 3.20 -6.92 -8.73
C VAL A 46 2.27 -5.94 -8.01
N ASP A 47 1.47 -6.42 -7.07
CA ASP A 47 0.55 -5.60 -6.28
C ASP A 47 1.28 -4.56 -5.44
N MET A 48 2.39 -4.91 -4.79
CA MET A 48 3.25 -3.95 -4.09
C MET A 48 3.85 -2.91 -5.04
N GLY A 49 4.27 -3.31 -6.25
CA GLY A 49 4.70 -2.38 -7.29
C GLY A 49 3.60 -1.39 -7.68
N LEU A 50 2.37 -1.88 -7.86
CA LEU A 50 1.20 -1.06 -8.18
C LEU A 50 0.74 -0.18 -7.01
N ARG A 51 0.77 -0.71 -5.78
CA ARG A 51 0.36 -0.03 -4.54
C ARG A 51 1.37 1.03 -4.11
N SER A 52 2.67 0.80 -4.30
CA SER A 52 3.70 1.81 -4.04
C SER A 52 3.51 3.08 -4.89
N ARG A 53 2.85 2.94 -6.04
CA ARG A 53 2.58 4.02 -7.00
C ARG A 53 1.26 4.73 -6.77
N ARG A 54 0.47 4.33 -5.76
CA ARG A 54 -0.78 5.00 -5.38
C ARG A 54 -0.54 5.85 -4.14
N PRO A 55 -0.41 7.20 -4.29
CA PRO A 55 -0.69 8.08 -3.17
C PRO A 55 -2.14 7.82 -2.75
N THR A 56 -2.38 7.59 -1.46
CA THR A 56 -3.72 7.70 -0.89
C THR A 56 -4.22 9.11 -1.25
N PRO A 57 -5.27 9.27 -2.06
CA PRO A 57 -5.79 10.60 -2.36
C PRO A 57 -6.40 11.11 -1.06
N VAL A 58 -5.63 11.92 -0.33
CA VAL A 58 -6.18 12.79 0.70
C VAL A 58 -7.10 13.75 -0.05
N PRO A 59 -8.41 13.82 0.27
CA PRO A 59 -9.24 14.86 -0.30
C PRO A 59 -8.63 16.18 0.15
N LEU A 60 -7.99 16.91 -0.78
CA LEU A 60 -7.64 18.29 -0.53
C LEU A 60 -8.97 19.00 -0.30
N MET A 61 -9.23 19.40 0.94
CA MET A 61 -10.29 20.35 1.28
C MET A 61 -9.92 21.68 0.62
N THR A 62 -10.22 21.80 -0.68
CA THR A 62 -10.35 23.10 -1.32
C THR A 62 -11.56 23.75 -0.70
N ALA A 63 -11.31 24.55 0.34
CA ALA A 63 -12.20 25.60 0.78
C ALA A 63 -12.51 26.49 -0.43
N ARG A 64 -13.60 26.21 -1.13
CA ARG A 64 -14.29 27.19 -1.96
C ARG A 64 -15.01 28.15 -1.04
N TYR A 65 -14.20 28.94 -0.33
CA TYR A 65 -14.64 30.17 0.27
C TYR A 65 -14.67 31.23 -0.84
N TYR A 66 -15.72 32.06 -0.84
CA TYR A 66 -16.11 33.07 -1.83
C TYR A 66 -16.78 32.49 -3.09
N ALA A 67 -18.02 32.81 -3.45
CA ALA A 67 -18.78 34.03 -3.23
C ALA A 67 -20.29 33.74 -3.23
N GLY A 68 -21.04 34.38 -2.35
CA GLY A 68 -22.49 34.56 -2.55
C GLY A 68 -23.44 34.23 -1.41
N VAL A 69 -22.99 33.99 -0.18
CA VAL A 69 -23.93 33.85 0.94
C VAL A 69 -23.48 34.73 2.11
N PRO A 70 -24.19 35.82 2.45
CA PRO A 70 -23.90 36.58 3.65
C PRO A 70 -24.26 35.74 4.87
N VAL A 71 -23.23 35.29 5.60
CA VAL A 71 -23.32 34.71 6.96
C VAL A 71 -23.68 35.82 7.95
N PHE A 72 -24.86 36.42 7.80
CA PHE A 72 -25.38 37.43 8.73
C PHE A 72 -26.89 37.33 8.98
N TRP A 73 -27.60 36.40 8.34
CA TRP A 73 -29.07 36.37 8.36
C TRP A 73 -29.73 35.12 8.94
N LEU A 74 -29.00 34.25 9.65
CA LEU A 74 -29.61 33.09 10.34
C LEU A 74 -29.52 33.17 11.87
N PHE A 75 -29.54 34.38 12.44
CA PHE A 75 -29.78 34.60 13.87
C PHE A 75 -30.67 35.84 14.09
N SER A 76 -31.89 35.63 14.58
CA SER A 76 -32.86 36.62 15.15
C SER A 76 -33.53 37.54 14.11
N VAL A 77 -34.86 37.72 13.98
CA VAL A 77 -36.05 37.66 14.86
C VAL A 77 -37.23 37.12 14.07
#